data_AF-A0A0P9QDI3-F1
#
_entry.id   AF-A0A0P9QDI3-F1
#
_cell.length_a   1.000
_cell.length_b   1.000
_cell.length_c   1.000
_cell.angle_alpha   90.00
_cell.angle_beta   90.00
_cell.angle_gamma   90.00
#
_symmetry.space_group_name_H-M   'P 1'
#
loop_
_entity.id
_entity.type
_entity.pdbx_description
1 polymer ?
#
loop_
_entity_poly.entity_id
_entity_poly.type
_entity_poly.pdbx_seq_one_letter_code
_entity_poly.pdbx_strand_id
1 'polypeptide(L)'
;MCECKKIVAEQIRCSGGFSDGSGAPGVTLDVIGYDETILVPGKLGEDSTVTFKRPASEFYVLFDAGPGHVVEIDQADIQAP
;
A
#
# COMPACT_ATOMS: atom_id res chain seq x y z
N MET A 1 -10.72 1.38 1.58
CA MET A 1 -10.15 0.49 2.61
C MET A 1 -8.81 0.00 2.10
N CYS A 2 -7.77 0.02 2.93
CA CYS A 2 -6.46 -0.50 2.58
C CYS A 2 -5.83 -1.13 3.82
N GLU A 3 -5.16 -2.26 3.68
CA GLU A 3 -4.48 -2.97 4.76
C GLU A 3 -3.14 -3.48 4.24
N CYS A 4 -2.09 -3.38 5.07
CA CYS A 4 -0.76 -3.86 4.76
C CYS A 4 -0.24 -4.77 5.87
N LYS A 5 0.38 -5.88 5.47
CA LYS A 5 0.95 -6.88 6.38
C LYS A 5 2.36 -7.25 5.96
N LYS A 6 3.25 -7.43 6.95
CA LYS A 6 4.55 -8.06 6.73
C LYS A 6 4.34 -9.53 6.39
N ILE A 7 5.01 -9.99 5.34
CA ILE A 7 5.05 -11.40 4.94
C ILE A 7 6.51 -11.89 4.96
N VAL A 8 6.75 -13.11 4.49
CA VAL A 8 8.10 -13.72 4.48
C VAL A 8 9.09 -12.95 3.61
N ALA A 9 10.39 -13.11 3.91
CA ALA A 9 11.50 -12.55 3.13
C ALA A 9 11.49 -11.01 3.00
N GLU A 10 11.20 -10.30 4.11
CA GLU A 10 11.20 -8.82 4.18
C GLU A 10 10.24 -8.15 3.18
N GLN A 11 9.20 -8.85 2.77
CA GLN A 11 8.17 -8.33 1.89
C GLN A 11 6.98 -7.84 2.69
N ILE A 12 6.28 -6.87 2.11
CA ILE A 12 5.00 -6.36 2.59
C ILE A 12 3.98 -6.62 1.51
N ARG A 13 2.84 -7.20 1.90
CA ARG A 13 1.67 -7.35 1.03
C ARG A 13 0.60 -6.39 1.49
N CYS A 14 0.11 -5.58 0.56
CA CYS A 14 -1.03 -4.71 0.78
C CYS A 14 -2.21 -5.16 -0.06
N SER A 15 -3.41 -4.98 0.46
CA SER A 15 -4.68 -5.18 -0.23
C SER A 15 -5.53 -3.94 -0.13
N GLY A 16 -6.15 -3.53 -1.23
CA GLY A 16 -7.07 -2.38 -1.26
C GLY A 16 -8.44 -2.76 -1.78
N GLY A 17 -9.44 -1.99 -1.37
CA GLY A 17 -10.83 -2.18 -1.78
C GLY A 17 -11.69 -0.98 -1.40
N PHE A 18 -12.92 -0.97 -1.90
CA PHE A 18 -13.90 0.09 -1.64
C PHE A 18 -14.81 -0.26 -0.46
N SER A 19 -15.52 0.73 0.08
CA SER A 19 -16.40 0.55 1.24
C SER A 19 -17.63 -0.30 0.97
N ASP A 20 -17.97 -0.51 -0.30
CA ASP A 20 -19.03 -1.42 -0.76
C ASP A 20 -18.56 -2.90 -0.82
N GLY A 21 -17.29 -3.16 -0.50
CA GLY A 21 -16.69 -4.49 -0.50
C GLY A 21 -16.10 -4.92 -1.83
N SER A 22 -16.15 -4.07 -2.87
CA SER A 22 -15.50 -4.40 -4.14
C SER A 22 -13.98 -4.24 -4.06
N GLY A 23 -13.27 -5.04 -4.87
CA GLY A 23 -11.82 -4.88 -5.07
C GLY A 23 -11.48 -3.58 -5.80
N ALA A 24 -10.19 -3.24 -5.79
CA ALA A 24 -9.64 -2.04 -6.40
C ALA A 24 -8.49 -2.34 -7.41
N PRO A 25 -8.69 -3.23 -8.40
CA PRO A 25 -7.63 -3.57 -9.35
C PRO A 25 -7.20 -2.34 -10.16
N GLY A 26 -5.90 -2.18 -10.37
CA GLY A 26 -5.31 -1.09 -11.14
C GLY A 26 -5.20 0.25 -10.41
N VAL A 27 -5.75 0.36 -9.19
CA VAL A 27 -5.64 1.55 -8.34
C VAL A 27 -4.20 1.72 -7.86
N THR A 28 -3.76 2.97 -7.78
CA THR A 28 -2.39 3.32 -7.35
C THR A 28 -2.18 2.93 -5.90
N LEU A 29 -1.06 2.25 -5.65
CA LEU A 29 -0.55 1.99 -4.31
C LEU A 29 0.96 2.21 -4.32
N ASP A 30 1.37 3.42 -3.96
CA ASP A 30 2.77 3.84 -3.96
C ASP A 30 3.35 3.76 -2.55
N VAL A 31 4.64 3.47 -2.47
CA VAL A 31 5.42 3.52 -1.22
C VAL A 31 6.27 4.77 -1.26
N ILE A 32 6.03 5.68 -0.34
CA ILE A 32 6.55 7.05 -0.37
C ILE A 32 7.34 7.32 0.91
N GLY A 33 8.49 7.95 0.77
CA GLY A 33 9.28 8.45 1.90
C GLY A 33 8.60 9.67 2.53
N TYR A 34 8.94 9.98 3.79
CA TYR A 34 8.45 11.20 4.44
C TYR A 34 9.00 12.50 3.84
N ASP A 35 9.98 12.40 2.94
CA ASP A 35 10.48 13.50 2.09
C ASP A 35 9.67 13.65 0.79
N GLU A 36 8.53 12.97 0.67
CA GLU A 36 7.65 12.91 -0.50
C GLU A 36 8.24 12.21 -1.73
N THR A 37 9.39 11.54 -1.58
CA THR A 37 10.00 10.77 -2.67
C THR A 37 9.27 9.43 -2.85
N ILE A 38 8.86 9.10 -4.08
CA ILE A 38 8.35 7.76 -4.40
C ILE A 38 9.51 6.76 -4.34
N LEU A 39 9.47 5.87 -3.36
CA LEU A 39 10.48 4.82 -3.14
C LEU A 39 10.17 3.57 -3.97
N VAL A 40 8.88 3.20 -4.03
CA VAL A 40 8.38 2.08 -4.84
C VAL A 40 7.07 2.49 -5.50
N PRO A 41 7.03 2.71 -6.82
CA PRO A 41 5.78 2.92 -7.53
C PRO A 41 5.00 1.60 -7.63
N GLY A 42 3.68 1.64 -7.48
CA GLY A 42 2.86 0.44 -7.45
C GLY A 42 1.41 0.63 -7.88
N LYS A 43 0.81 -0.47 -8.31
CA LYS A 43 -0.62 -0.59 -8.57
C LYS A 43 -1.11 -1.91 -8.04
N LEU A 44 -2.36 -1.93 -7.58
CA LEU A 44 -3.01 -3.18 -7.21
C LEU A 44 -3.21 -4.07 -8.45
N GLY A 45 -2.87 -5.35 -8.31
CA GLY A 45 -3.10 -6.36 -9.33
C GLY A 45 -4.58 -6.70 -9.49
N GLU A 46 -4.88 -7.69 -10.34
CA GLU A 46 -6.26 -8.14 -10.59
C GLU A 46 -6.94 -8.68 -9.32
N ASP A 47 -6.17 -9.24 -8.38
CA ASP A 47 -6.64 -9.68 -7.07
C ASP A 47 -6.73 -8.55 -6.03
N SER A 48 -6.57 -7.29 -6.46
CA SER A 48 -6.55 -6.09 -5.62
C SER A 48 -5.43 -6.10 -4.56
N THR A 49 -4.32 -6.78 -4.85
CA THR A 49 -3.15 -6.80 -3.97
C THR A 49 -1.88 -6.35 -4.68
N VAL A 50 -0.90 -5.94 -3.89
CA VAL A 50 0.46 -5.64 -4.34
C VAL A 50 1.44 -6.11 -3.28
N THR A 51 2.58 -6.64 -3.72
CA THR A 51 3.66 -7.07 -2.84
C THR A 51 4.93 -6.34 -3.23
N PHE A 52 5.61 -5.76 -2.26
CA PHE A 52 6.86 -5.05 -2.46
C PHE A 52 7.85 -5.40 -1.34
N LYS A 53 9.15 -5.24 -1.64
CA LYS A 53 10.19 -5.36 -0.63
C LYS A 53 10.14 -4.13 0.29
N ARG A 54 10.22 -4.34 1.61
CA ARG A 54 10.26 -3.23 2.58
C ARG A 54 11.43 -2.28 2.26
N PRO A 55 11.18 -0.97 2.06
CA PRO A 55 12.25 0.01 1.93
C PRO A 55 13.14 0.08 3.17
N ALA A 56 14.40 0.46 2.98
CA ALA A 56 15.35 0.66 4.08
C ALA A 56 15.14 1.99 4.82
N SER A 57 14.65 3.02 4.11
CA SER A 57 14.25 4.31 4.67
C SER A 57 12.87 4.23 5.31
N GLU A 58 12.54 5.24 6.11
CA GLU A 58 11.18 5.41 6.61
C GLU A 58 10.21 5.75 5.48
N PHE A 59 8.97 5.26 5.59
CA PHE A 59 7.98 5.36 4.52
C PHE A 59 6.55 5.25 5.05
N TYR A 60 5.61 5.64 4.21
CA TYR A 60 4.20 5.29 4.30
C TYR A 60 3.73 4.72 2.96
N VAL A 61 2.60 4.02 3.00
CA VAL A 61 1.93 3.49 1.81
C VAL A 61 0.76 4.40 1.47
N LEU A 62 0.73 4.91 0.25
CA LEU A 62 -0.34 5.72 -0.30
C LEU A 62 -1.24 4.86 -1.19
N PHE A 63 -2.49 4.66 -0.80
CA PHE A 63 -3.55 4.16 -1.69
C PHE A 63 -4.37 5.34 -2.21
N ASP A 64 -4.33 5.57 -3.52
CA ASP A 64 -5.02 6.70 -4.18
C ASP A 64 -6.07 6.21 -5.17
N ALA A 65 -7.33 6.25 -4.74
CA ALA A 65 -8.50 5.97 -5.58
C ALA A 65 -9.17 7.23 -6.15
N GLY A 66 -8.51 8.39 -6.07
CA GLY A 66 -8.98 9.67 -6.57
C GLY A 66 -9.39 10.66 -5.47
N PRO A 67 -9.84 11.89 -5.85
CA PRO A 67 -10.13 12.96 -4.90
C PRO A 67 -11.10 12.53 -3.80
N GLY A 68 -10.70 12.77 -2.54
CA GLY A 68 -11.46 12.38 -1.35
C GLY A 68 -11.41 10.89 -0.99
N HIS A 69 -10.67 10.07 -1.73
CA HIS A 69 -10.56 8.61 -1.53
C HIS A 69 -9.09 8.18 -1.43
N VAL A 70 -8.34 8.87 -0.59
CA VAL A 70 -6.93 8.61 -0.31
C VAL A 70 -6.80 7.97 1.07
N VAL A 71 -5.96 6.94 1.17
CA VAL A 71 -5.61 6.29 2.45
C VAL A 71 -4.10 6.22 2.55
N GLU A 72 -3.57 6.66 3.68
CA GLU A 72 -2.16 6.56 4.04
C GLU A 72 -2.00 5.54 5.16
N ILE A 73 -1.04 4.62 5.02
CA ILE A 73 -0.70 3.65 6.06
C ILE A 73 0.76 3.88 6.45
N ASP A 74 0.97 4.32 7.68
CA ASP A 74 2.31 4.49 8.22
C ASP A 74 3.01 3.14 8.37
N GLN A 75 4.33 3.07 8.13
CA GLN A 75 5.09 1.85 8.33
C GLN A 75 4.97 1.26 9.76
N ALA A 76 4.68 2.09 10.77
CA ALA A 76 4.48 1.68 12.15
C ALA A 76 3.18 0.90 12.33
N ASP A 77 2.16 1.20 11.52
CA ASP A 77 0.85 0.54 11.53
C ASP A 77 0.82 -0.77 10.73
N ILE A 78 1.90 -1.06 9.97
CA ILE A 78 2.03 -2.31 9.22
C ILE A 78 2.29 -3.46 10.20
N GLN A 79 1.22 -4.21 10.47
CA GLN A 79 1.19 -5.32 11.42
C GLN A 79 2.27 -6.37 11.08
N ALA A 80 2.91 -6.87 12.12
CA ALA A 80 3.70 -8.10 12.03
C ALA A 80 2.75 -9.30 11.83
N PRO A 81 3.18 -10.35 11.12
CA PRO A 81 2.36 -11.55 10.92
C PRO A 81 2.04 -12.27 12.23
#